data_AF-A0A1A7WWZ5-F1
#
_entry.id   AF-A0A1A7WWZ5-F1
#
_cell.length_a   1.000
_cell.length_b   1.000
_cell.length_c   1.000
_cell.angle_alpha   90.00
_cell.angle_beta   90.00
_cell.angle_gamma   90.00
#
_symmetry.space_group_name_H-M   'P 1'
#
loop_
_entity.id
_entity.type
_entity.pdbx_description
1 polymer ?
#
loop_
_entity_poly.entity_id
_entity_poly.type
_entity_poly.pdbx_seq_one_letter_code
_entity_poly.pdbx_strand_id
1 'polypeptide(L)'
;VCGCYEGLDGGNTADALVNFTGGVSEPMDLIENSFNDDEEKRYELFERVLKVHNRGGLISCSIRAVTAADMEAKLACGLVKGHAYAVTDVRRVRLGHGLLAFFKSDKLNMIRMRNPWGEREWNGPWSDSSEEWQKVSKGERERMGVTVEDDGEFWMTFDDFIVNFTDLILCRLINTSYLSVHKTWEEAVMRGSWRHHDDPLLDRTGGCSNNKLTFLHNPQYMFDVKKPKDEVLICLQQKDRRATLKEGRGENLPIGFDVHRVELNRIYRMHAPQQKVGGSIYINSRSVFLRTDLTEGRYVIIPTTFDPGLEGEFLLRVFTDVPSDCKELTLHEPPHTCWSGLCGYPSLVSQVHVVQADGLAGHDSNGASDPYVIIRCEGQKVCSVVHKSTRSPAFNTKGVFYRKKANRPISIEIYNSNMLTDSFLGQVTLAAEQGRVQKTLHLKDKGDRHDNDLPGTVTLSIETSSVLTSI
;
A
#
# COMPACT_ATOMS: atom_id res chain seq x y z
N VAL A 1 3.12 29.81 -9.47
CA VAL A 1 2.76 28.46 -8.96
C VAL A 1 1.42 28.48 -8.22
N CYS A 2 1.28 29.26 -7.14
CA CYS A 2 0.02 29.36 -6.36
C CYS A 2 -0.78 30.66 -6.59
N GLY A 3 -0.48 31.41 -7.66
CA GLY A 3 -1.14 32.68 -7.98
C GLY A 3 -0.63 33.89 -7.17
N CYS A 4 -0.64 33.80 -5.84
CA CYS A 4 -0.22 34.89 -4.93
C CYS A 4 0.28 34.36 -3.57
N TYR A 5 0.86 35.24 -2.72
CA TYR A 5 1.32 34.87 -1.38
C TYR A 5 0.20 34.40 -0.46
N GLU A 6 -0.98 35.02 -0.54
CA GLU A 6 -2.19 34.61 0.20
C GLU A 6 -2.59 33.16 -0.12
N GLY A 7 -2.34 32.68 -1.34
CA GLY A 7 -2.58 31.28 -1.72
C GLY A 7 -1.62 30.27 -1.08
N LEU A 8 -0.65 30.72 -0.29
CA LEU A 8 0.24 29.88 0.53
C LEU A 8 -0.22 29.80 1.99
N ASP A 9 -1.16 30.65 2.42
CA ASP A 9 -1.68 30.64 3.78
C ASP A 9 -2.44 29.33 4.06
N GLY A 10 -2.29 28.80 5.27
CA GLY A 10 -2.85 27.49 5.65
C GLY A 10 -2.27 26.29 4.88
N GLY A 11 -1.08 26.42 4.28
CA GLY A 11 -0.44 25.35 3.51
C GLY A 11 -0.08 24.13 4.36
N ASN A 12 -0.26 22.92 3.80
CA ASN A 12 0.14 21.67 4.44
C ASN A 12 1.64 21.41 4.25
N THR A 13 2.38 21.19 5.34
CA THR A 13 3.83 20.90 5.28
C THR A 13 4.15 19.66 4.45
N ALA A 14 3.29 18.64 4.46
CA ALA A 14 3.46 17.44 3.64
C ALA A 14 3.52 17.79 2.15
N ASP A 15 2.69 18.75 1.71
CA ASP A 15 2.65 19.21 0.33
C ASP A 15 3.89 20.02 -0.05
N ALA A 16 4.36 20.88 0.85
CA ALA A 16 5.57 21.65 0.66
C ALA A 16 6.78 20.72 0.49
N LEU A 17 6.93 19.71 1.35
CA LEU A 17 8.02 18.74 1.28
C LEU A 17 8.02 17.99 -0.06
N VAL A 18 6.86 17.52 -0.54
CA VAL A 18 6.75 16.88 -1.87
C VAL A 18 7.10 17.86 -2.99
N ASN A 19 6.66 19.12 -2.92
CA ASN A 19 6.94 20.11 -3.96
C ASN A 19 8.43 20.43 -4.08
N PHE A 20 9.15 20.49 -2.96
CA PHE A 20 10.58 20.80 -2.96
C PHE A 20 11.46 19.60 -3.31
N THR A 21 11.00 18.38 -3.04
CA THR A 21 11.87 17.20 -3.15
C THR A 21 11.46 16.19 -4.20
N GLY A 22 10.20 16.21 -4.66
CA GLY A 22 9.60 15.11 -5.43
C GLY A 22 9.44 13.81 -4.63
N GLY A 23 9.71 13.84 -3.32
CA GLY A 23 9.60 12.70 -2.41
C GLY A 23 8.14 12.26 -2.19
N VAL A 24 7.97 11.33 -1.26
CA VAL A 24 6.66 10.82 -0.86
C VAL A 24 6.42 11.16 0.59
N SER A 25 5.39 11.96 0.86
CA SER A 25 5.01 12.33 2.22
C SER A 25 4.09 11.29 2.83
N GLU A 26 4.47 10.87 4.03
CA GLU A 26 3.69 9.98 4.87
C GLU A 26 3.27 10.72 6.14
N PRO A 27 2.02 11.20 6.21
CA PRO A 27 1.47 11.78 7.43
C PRO A 27 1.09 10.68 8.44
N MET A 28 1.30 10.94 9.72
CA MET A 28 0.95 10.07 10.84
C MET A 28 0.31 10.90 11.95
N ASP A 29 -0.85 10.45 12.42
CA ASP A 29 -1.45 10.96 13.65
C ASP A 29 -0.86 10.21 14.85
N LEU A 30 -0.21 10.92 15.75
CA LEU A 30 0.45 10.32 16.92
C LEU A 30 -0.55 9.94 18.02
N ILE A 31 -1.72 10.59 18.05
CA ILE A 31 -2.76 10.37 19.05
C ILE A 31 -3.64 9.19 18.65
N GLU A 32 -4.21 9.22 17.44
CA GLU A 32 -5.16 8.20 16.97
C GLU A 32 -4.55 6.79 16.88
N ASN A 33 -3.23 6.72 16.67
CA ASN A 33 -2.50 5.45 16.63
C ASN A 33 -2.10 4.93 18.02
N SER A 34 -2.45 5.65 19.10
CA SER A 34 -2.19 5.29 20.51
C SER A 34 -0.72 4.97 20.81
N PHE A 35 0.22 5.72 20.22
CA PHE A 35 1.64 5.52 20.52
C PHE A 35 1.96 5.80 21.99
N ASN A 36 1.20 6.67 22.67
CA ASN A 36 1.38 6.92 24.10
C ASN A 36 1.17 5.67 24.99
N ASP A 37 0.31 4.75 24.55
CA ASP A 37 -0.11 3.62 25.40
C ASP A 37 0.69 2.33 25.14
N ASP A 38 1.49 2.30 24.06
CA ASP A 38 2.13 1.08 23.55
C ASP A 38 3.63 1.32 23.28
N GLU A 39 4.47 0.76 24.16
CA GLU A 39 5.93 0.90 24.11
C GLU A 39 6.55 0.27 22.85
N GLU A 40 6.01 -0.88 22.39
CA GLU A 40 6.51 -1.56 21.21
C GLU A 40 6.25 -0.71 19.96
N LYS A 41 5.04 -0.17 19.82
CA LYS A 41 4.72 0.77 18.72
C LYS A 41 5.57 2.04 18.75
N ARG A 42 5.85 2.61 19.94
CA ARG A 42 6.77 3.76 20.05
C ARG A 42 8.17 3.40 19.56
N TYR A 43 8.66 2.23 19.95
CA TYR A 43 9.97 1.76 19.54
C TYR A 43 10.05 1.54 18.02
N GLU A 44 9.05 0.90 17.42
CA GLU A 44 8.96 0.71 15.97
C GLU A 44 8.88 2.04 15.22
N LEU A 45 8.11 3.00 15.74
CA LEU A 45 8.03 4.34 15.18
C LEU A 45 9.38 5.05 15.27
N PHE A 46 10.08 5.00 16.41
CA PHE A 46 11.42 5.58 16.54
C PHE A 46 12.39 5.00 15.50
N GLU A 47 12.44 3.67 15.35
CA GLU A 47 13.31 3.03 14.35
C GLU A 47 12.98 3.50 12.93
N ARG A 48 11.70 3.72 12.66
CA ARG A 48 11.22 4.22 11.38
C ARG A 48 11.64 5.67 11.14
N VAL A 49 11.48 6.56 12.12
CA VAL A 49 11.88 7.97 12.03
C VAL A 49 13.40 8.05 11.84
N LEU A 50 14.17 7.31 12.66
CA LEU A 50 15.62 7.20 12.56
C LEU A 50 16.07 6.71 11.17
N LYS A 51 15.39 5.69 10.62
CA LYS A 51 15.68 5.16 9.29
C LYS A 51 15.41 6.18 8.17
N VAL A 52 14.35 6.98 8.29
CA VAL A 52 14.03 8.04 7.31
C VAL A 52 15.09 9.14 7.37
N HIS A 53 15.40 9.62 8.57
CA HIS A 53 16.43 10.63 8.81
C HIS A 53 17.81 10.21 8.26
N ASN A 54 18.27 9.00 8.61
CA ASN A 54 19.56 8.47 8.14
C ASN A 54 19.64 8.28 6.63
N ARG A 55 18.50 8.28 5.92
CA ARG A 55 18.43 8.20 4.45
C ARG A 55 18.21 9.56 3.80
N GLY A 56 18.38 10.65 4.54
CA GLY A 56 18.20 12.02 4.07
C GLY A 56 16.74 12.42 3.86
N GLY A 57 15.78 11.66 4.40
CA GLY A 57 14.37 12.05 4.39
C GLY A 57 14.15 13.31 5.23
N LEU A 58 13.19 14.13 4.82
CA LEU A 58 12.81 15.34 5.55
C LEU A 58 11.65 15.03 6.48
N ILE A 59 11.73 15.50 7.71
CA ILE A 59 10.76 15.16 8.75
C ILE A 59 10.23 16.47 9.35
N SER A 60 8.91 16.55 9.47
CA SER A 60 8.24 17.66 10.14
C SER A 60 7.23 17.13 11.13
N CYS A 61 7.00 17.85 12.22
CA CYS A 61 5.99 17.54 13.21
C CYS A 61 5.22 18.80 13.60
N SER A 62 4.05 18.63 14.20
CA SER A 62 3.26 19.75 14.68
C SER A 62 2.40 19.35 15.87
N ILE A 63 1.88 20.37 16.56
CA ILE A 63 0.91 20.22 17.64
C ILE A 63 -0.40 20.83 17.15
N ARG A 64 -1.47 20.04 17.12
CA ARG A 64 -2.77 20.42 16.59
C ARG A 64 -3.39 21.52 17.47
N ALA A 65 -3.76 22.62 16.83
CA ALA A 65 -4.63 23.64 17.43
C ALA A 65 -6.09 23.28 17.11
N VAL A 66 -6.93 23.24 18.14
CA VAL A 66 -8.35 22.88 17.99
C VAL A 66 -9.19 24.13 17.68
N THR A 67 -8.79 25.28 18.22
CA THR A 67 -9.48 26.55 18.00
C THR A 67 -8.56 27.57 17.36
N ALA A 68 -9.14 28.58 16.69
CA ALA A 68 -8.38 29.71 16.14
C ALA A 68 -7.61 30.48 17.23
N ALA A 69 -8.10 30.47 18.48
CA ALA A 69 -7.41 31.08 19.61
C ALA A 69 -6.18 30.28 20.07
N ASP A 70 -6.14 28.97 19.77
CA ASP A 70 -5.00 28.10 20.05
C ASP A 70 -3.94 28.13 18.95
N MET A 71 -4.24 28.73 17.79
CA MET A 71 -3.27 28.87 16.70
C MET A 71 -2.10 29.73 17.18
N GLU A 72 -0.90 29.21 17.01
CA GLU A 72 0.36 29.85 17.42
C GLU A 72 0.45 30.15 18.94
N ALA A 73 -0.41 29.50 19.75
CA ALA A 73 -0.40 29.66 21.20
C ALA A 73 0.80 28.93 21.83
N LYS A 74 1.51 29.62 22.72
CA LYS A 74 2.63 29.06 23.49
C LYS A 74 2.12 28.26 24.69
N LEU A 75 2.64 27.05 24.86
CA LEU A 75 2.38 26.16 25.98
C LEU A 75 3.32 26.46 27.16
N ALA A 76 2.93 26.00 28.34
CA ALA A 76 3.76 26.12 29.55
C ALA A 76 5.13 25.44 29.39
N CYS A 77 5.19 24.37 28.59
CA CYS A 77 6.41 23.65 28.26
C CYS A 77 7.27 24.32 27.16
N GLY A 78 6.91 25.53 26.73
CA GLY A 78 7.65 26.32 25.74
C GLY A 78 7.25 26.10 24.28
N LEU A 79 6.68 24.93 23.95
CA LEU A 79 6.21 24.56 22.62
C LEU A 79 5.03 25.42 22.14
N VAL A 80 4.81 25.46 20.82
CA VAL A 80 3.81 26.29 20.15
C VAL A 80 2.82 25.41 19.39
N LYS A 81 1.52 25.68 19.58
CA LYS A 81 0.43 24.98 18.88
C LYS A 81 0.17 25.57 17.50
N GLY A 82 -0.39 24.77 16.59
CA GLY A 82 -0.81 25.20 15.26
C GLY A 82 0.34 25.58 14.32
N HIS A 83 1.58 25.17 14.65
CA HIS A 83 2.77 25.50 13.88
C HIS A 83 3.62 24.25 13.57
N ALA A 84 4.41 24.32 12.50
CA ALA A 84 5.26 23.23 12.04
C ALA A 84 6.68 23.35 12.61
N TYR A 85 7.17 22.26 13.18
CA TYR A 85 8.56 22.08 13.58
C TYR A 85 9.28 21.22 12.55
N ALA A 86 10.56 21.50 12.32
CA ALA A 86 11.43 20.63 11.54
C ALA A 86 12.18 19.68 12.48
N VAL A 87 12.22 18.39 12.18
CA VAL A 87 13.11 17.46 12.91
C VAL A 87 14.47 17.50 12.22
N THR A 88 15.49 17.95 12.95
CA THR A 88 16.84 18.16 12.42
C THR A 88 17.80 17.04 12.77
N ASP A 89 17.50 16.25 13.82
CA ASP A 89 18.30 15.06 14.14
C ASP A 89 17.49 14.00 14.92
N VAL A 90 17.89 12.73 14.79
CA VAL A 90 17.28 11.58 15.47
C VAL A 90 18.39 10.61 15.84
N ARG A 91 18.57 10.33 17.13
CA ARG A 91 19.74 9.56 17.60
C ARG A 91 19.46 8.70 18.81
N ARG A 92 20.25 7.63 18.95
CA ARG A 92 20.37 6.85 20.19
C ARG A 92 21.56 7.35 20.98
N VAL A 93 21.32 7.87 22.17
CA VAL A 93 22.33 8.47 23.04
C VAL A 93 22.67 7.52 24.18
N ARG A 94 23.96 7.28 24.43
CA ARG A 94 24.40 6.44 25.55
C ARG A 94 24.51 7.27 26.82
N LEU A 95 23.96 6.75 27.91
CA LEU A 95 24.06 7.38 29.23
C LEU A 95 25.31 6.89 29.98
N GLY A 96 26.00 7.80 30.68
CA GLY A 96 27.14 7.50 31.55
C GLY A 96 28.49 8.01 31.08
N HIS A 97 29.48 7.91 31.98
CA HIS A 97 30.86 8.36 31.78
C HIS A 97 31.86 7.19 31.81
N GLY A 98 32.85 7.20 30.92
CA GLY A 98 33.98 6.25 30.93
C GLY A 98 33.69 4.86 30.33
N LEU A 99 34.68 3.95 30.45
CA LEU A 99 34.64 2.59 29.88
C LEU A 99 33.47 1.72 30.39
N LEU A 100 32.91 2.01 31.56
CA LEU A 100 31.76 1.29 32.13
C LEU A 100 30.45 1.54 31.34
N ALA A 101 30.32 2.69 30.68
CA ALA A 101 29.20 2.98 29.77
C ALA A 101 29.25 2.15 28.48
N PHE A 102 30.40 1.55 28.13
CA PHE A 102 30.47 0.59 27.02
C PHE A 102 29.80 -0.75 27.36
N PHE A 103 29.66 -1.07 28.66
CA PHE A 103 29.07 -2.33 29.12
C PHE A 103 27.62 -2.18 29.59
N LYS A 104 27.12 -0.96 29.82
CA LYS A 104 25.68 -0.70 30.05
C LYS A 104 24.96 -0.48 28.73
N SER A 105 23.84 -1.19 28.55
CA SER A 105 23.05 -1.21 27.31
C SER A 105 22.07 -0.04 27.16
N ASP A 106 21.89 0.79 28.20
CA ASP A 106 20.81 1.78 28.22
C ASP A 106 21.11 2.92 27.25
N LYS A 107 20.40 2.89 26.11
CA LYS A 107 20.41 3.93 25.08
C LYS A 107 19.11 4.70 25.17
N LEU A 108 19.21 6.01 25.25
CA LEU A 108 18.08 6.91 25.21
C LEU A 108 17.76 7.26 23.76
N ASN A 109 16.50 7.10 23.37
CA ASN A 109 16.02 7.50 22.05
C ASN A 109 15.71 9.00 22.08
N MET A 110 16.44 9.77 21.30
CA MET A 110 16.42 11.23 21.32
C MET A 110 16.05 11.78 19.95
N ILE A 111 15.35 12.91 19.95
CA ILE A 111 14.94 13.63 18.75
C ILE A 111 15.21 15.13 18.94
N ARG A 112 15.75 15.77 17.90
CA ARG A 112 16.02 17.21 17.86
C ARG A 112 15.06 17.87 16.90
N MET A 113 14.43 18.94 17.37
CA MET A 113 13.53 19.76 16.58
C MET A 113 14.06 21.18 16.45
N ARG A 114 13.59 21.88 15.43
CA ARG A 114 13.81 23.30 15.21
C ARG A 114 12.47 24.01 15.04
N ASN A 115 12.29 25.07 15.82
CA ASN A 115 11.27 26.09 15.57
C ASN A 115 11.76 27.02 14.45
N PRO A 116 11.05 27.13 13.32
CA PRO A 116 11.43 28.02 12.20
C PRO A 116 11.53 29.51 12.57
N TRP A 117 10.86 29.96 13.64
CA TRP A 117 10.98 31.35 14.11
C TRP A 117 12.35 31.67 14.72
N GLY A 118 13.15 30.66 15.04
CA GLY A 118 14.46 30.85 15.65
C GLY A 118 14.40 31.34 17.11
N GLU A 119 13.27 31.12 17.77
CA GLU A 119 13.03 31.42 19.18
C GLU A 119 11.98 30.44 19.73
N ARG A 120 11.82 30.37 21.05
CA ARG A 120 10.77 29.60 21.76
C ARG A 120 10.98 28.09 21.68
N GLU A 121 11.81 27.62 22.60
CA GLU A 121 12.23 26.23 22.72
C GLU A 121 11.51 25.48 23.84
N TRP A 122 11.66 24.16 23.81
CA TRP A 122 11.28 23.27 24.90
C TRP A 122 12.04 23.62 26.18
N ASN A 123 11.32 23.72 27.32
CA ASN A 123 11.91 24.04 28.62
C ASN A 123 11.85 22.87 29.63
N GLY A 124 11.51 21.67 29.18
CA GLY A 124 11.46 20.46 30.00
C GLY A 124 12.78 19.68 30.04
N PRO A 125 12.74 18.38 30.40
CA PRO A 125 13.91 17.51 30.39
C PRO A 125 14.63 17.51 29.03
N TRP A 126 15.96 17.57 29.06
CA TRP A 126 16.85 17.65 27.89
C TRP A 126 16.73 18.93 27.05
N SER A 127 16.02 19.95 27.52
CA SER A 127 16.17 21.32 27.03
C SER A 127 17.63 21.79 27.11
N ASP A 128 17.97 22.88 26.43
CA ASP A 128 19.34 23.37 26.32
C ASP A 128 20.03 23.61 27.68
N SER A 129 19.28 24.15 28.65
CA SER A 129 19.77 24.39 30.01
C SER A 129 19.55 23.24 31.01
N SER A 130 19.06 22.08 30.55
CA SER A 130 18.69 20.94 31.39
C SER A 130 19.88 20.29 32.10
N GLU A 131 19.74 19.99 33.39
CA GLU A 131 20.77 19.30 34.18
C GLU A 131 20.98 17.84 33.73
N GLU A 132 20.00 17.26 33.04
CA GLU A 132 20.03 15.91 32.51
C GLU A 132 21.21 15.69 31.56
N TRP A 133 21.68 16.75 30.88
CA TRP A 133 22.89 16.73 30.06
C TRP A 133 24.16 16.34 30.83
N GLN A 134 24.20 16.48 32.16
CA GLN A 134 25.32 16.00 32.98
C GLN A 134 25.45 14.47 32.96
N LYS A 135 24.39 13.74 32.59
CA LYS A 135 24.38 12.28 32.43
C LYS A 135 25.05 11.83 31.12
N VAL A 136 25.34 12.76 30.21
CA VAL A 136 25.96 12.48 28.91
C VAL A 136 27.40 13.02 28.89
N SER A 137 28.32 12.22 28.37
CA SER A 137 29.74 12.63 28.27
C SER A 137 29.90 13.90 27.43
N LYS A 138 30.90 14.73 27.74
CA LYS A 138 31.18 15.98 27.00
C LYS A 138 31.36 15.73 25.49
N GLY A 139 32.14 14.72 25.12
CA GLY A 139 32.36 14.39 23.70
C GLY A 139 31.12 13.87 22.98
N GLU A 140 30.15 13.28 23.69
CA GLU A 140 28.87 12.90 23.08
C GLU A 140 27.96 14.13 22.91
N ARG A 141 27.94 15.06 23.87
CA ARG A 141 27.22 16.34 23.74
C ARG A 141 27.74 17.20 22.58
N GLU A 142 29.07 17.30 22.44
CA GLU A 142 29.71 18.00 21.31
C GLU A 142 29.33 17.35 19.97
N ARG A 143 29.29 16.01 19.88
CA ARG A 143 28.85 15.29 18.67
C ARG A 143 27.36 15.43 18.36
N MET A 144 26.54 15.66 19.38
CA MET A 144 25.12 15.97 19.24
C MET A 144 24.87 17.44 18.87
N GLY A 145 25.89 18.30 18.94
CA GLY A 145 25.74 19.73 18.68
C GLY A 145 24.78 20.37 19.67
N VAL A 146 24.85 19.99 20.96
CA VAL A 146 24.08 20.66 22.02
C VAL A 146 24.71 22.04 22.28
N THR A 147 23.98 23.08 21.90
CA THR A 147 24.28 24.49 22.21
C THR A 147 23.39 24.95 23.35
N VAL A 148 23.68 26.13 23.91
CA VAL A 148 22.81 26.80 24.89
C VAL A 148 22.56 28.20 24.36
N GLU A 149 21.72 28.28 23.34
CA GLU A 149 21.41 29.49 22.57
C GLU A 149 19.93 29.42 22.19
N ASP A 150 19.17 30.52 22.32
CA ASP A 150 17.77 30.57 21.86
C ASP A 150 17.77 30.75 20.33
N ASP A 151 18.03 29.66 19.61
CA ASP A 151 18.09 29.59 18.15
C ASP A 151 16.91 28.78 17.54
N GLY A 152 16.03 28.31 18.42
CA GLY A 152 14.86 27.51 18.13
C GLY A 152 15.15 26.01 18.03
N GLU A 153 16.39 25.54 18.10
CA GLU A 153 16.74 24.12 18.14
C GLU A 153 16.76 23.58 19.57
N PHE A 154 16.14 22.42 19.78
CA PHE A 154 16.12 21.77 21.09
C PHE A 154 16.01 20.27 20.97
N TRP A 155 16.53 19.57 21.97
CA TRP A 155 16.37 18.13 22.11
C TRP A 155 15.27 17.77 23.11
N MET A 156 14.67 16.60 22.91
CA MET A 156 13.89 15.91 23.93
C MET A 156 13.98 14.40 23.73
N THR A 157 13.47 13.65 24.72
CA THR A 157 13.32 12.20 24.55
C THR A 157 12.23 11.91 23.52
N PHE A 158 12.31 10.75 22.88
CA PHE A 158 11.25 10.33 21.95
C PHE A 158 9.92 10.08 22.68
N ASP A 159 9.96 9.69 23.96
CA ASP A 159 8.74 9.54 24.76
C ASP A 159 8.08 10.90 25.01
N ASP A 160 8.84 11.93 25.39
CA ASP A 160 8.32 13.30 25.52
C ASP A 160 7.76 13.82 24.19
N PHE A 161 8.40 13.49 23.07
CA PHE A 161 7.89 13.83 21.75
C PHE A 161 6.51 13.23 21.50
N ILE A 162 6.30 11.95 21.80
CA ILE A 162 5.01 11.27 21.60
C ILE A 162 3.91 11.81 22.54
N VAL A 163 4.28 12.29 23.73
CA VAL A 163 3.35 12.92 24.66
C VAL A 163 2.92 14.32 24.21
N ASN A 164 3.85 15.11 23.64
CA ASN A 164 3.62 16.53 23.38
C ASN A 164 3.17 16.85 21.94
N PHE A 165 3.54 16.03 20.96
CA PHE A 165 3.22 16.25 19.54
C PHE A 165 2.03 15.42 19.09
N THR A 166 1.29 15.94 18.11
CA THR A 166 0.07 15.30 17.61
C THR A 166 0.23 14.74 16.21
N ASP A 167 1.06 15.36 15.38
CA ASP A 167 1.22 15.01 13.98
C ASP A 167 2.69 14.88 13.62
N LEU A 168 3.02 13.88 12.80
CA LEU A 168 4.35 13.63 12.26
C LEU A 168 4.25 13.35 10.75
N ILE A 169 5.08 14.02 9.97
CA ILE A 169 5.16 13.88 8.52
C ILE A 169 6.56 13.39 8.17
N LEU A 170 6.63 12.19 7.59
CA LEU A 170 7.87 11.63 7.06
C LEU A 170 7.89 11.79 5.54
N CYS A 171 8.68 12.73 5.03
CA CYS A 171 8.92 12.86 3.59
C CYS A 171 10.10 11.98 3.18
N ARG A 172 9.79 10.90 2.46
CA ARG A 172 10.74 9.90 2.01
C ARG A 172 11.31 10.32 0.66
N LEU A 173 12.63 10.48 0.60
CA LEU A 173 13.34 10.52 -0.67
C LEU A 173 13.49 9.08 -1.15
N ILE A 174 12.68 8.71 -2.15
CA ILE A 174 12.67 7.35 -2.67
C ILE A 174 13.88 7.16 -3.57
N ASN A 175 14.76 6.25 -3.16
CA ASN A 175 15.92 5.88 -3.94
C ASN A 175 15.52 4.93 -5.08
N THR A 176 15.55 5.43 -6.31
CA THR A 176 15.30 4.65 -7.54
C THR A 176 16.59 4.37 -8.33
N SER A 177 17.76 4.67 -7.76
CA SER A 177 19.05 4.49 -8.44
C SER A 177 19.43 3.01 -8.54
N TYR A 178 19.75 2.53 -9.74
CA TYR A 178 20.25 1.16 -9.96
C TYR A 178 21.62 0.88 -9.33
N LEU A 179 22.39 1.91 -8.98
CA LEU A 179 23.71 1.80 -8.36
C LEU A 179 23.64 2.36 -6.94
N SER A 180 23.25 1.51 -6.00
CA SER A 180 23.08 1.88 -4.60
C SER A 180 23.39 0.70 -3.66
N VAL A 181 24.02 1.00 -2.52
CA VAL A 181 24.23 0.05 -1.41
C VAL A 181 22.99 -0.05 -0.48
N HIS A 182 22.01 0.81 -0.68
CA HIS A 182 20.76 0.85 0.08
C HIS A 182 19.58 0.31 -0.76
N LYS A 183 18.50 -0.11 -0.07
CA LYS A 183 17.23 -0.52 -0.69
C LYS A 183 16.80 0.49 -1.77
N THR A 184 16.63 -0.01 -2.98
CA THR A 184 16.10 0.72 -4.13
C THR A 184 14.63 0.37 -4.31
N TRP A 185 13.91 1.25 -4.97
CA TRP A 185 12.50 1.08 -5.30
C TRP A 185 12.33 1.20 -6.81
N GLU A 186 11.44 0.40 -7.35
CA GLU A 186 10.92 0.55 -8.70
C GLU A 186 9.66 1.39 -8.62
N GLU A 187 9.61 2.45 -9.41
CA GLU A 187 8.52 3.42 -9.41
C GLU A 187 7.69 3.28 -10.69
N ALA A 188 6.39 3.09 -10.53
CA ALA A 188 5.41 3.28 -11.60
C ALA A 188 4.63 4.58 -11.38
N VAL A 189 4.53 5.39 -12.43
CA VAL A 189 3.86 6.69 -12.41
C VAL A 189 2.72 6.70 -13.41
N MET A 190 1.50 6.89 -12.92
CA MET A 190 0.28 6.95 -13.73
C MET A 190 -0.37 8.32 -13.59
N ARG A 191 -0.62 8.99 -14.71
CA ARG A 191 -1.40 10.23 -14.78
C ARG A 191 -2.82 9.87 -15.16
N GLY A 192 -3.78 10.27 -14.34
CA GLY A 192 -5.18 9.93 -14.54
C GLY A 192 -6.11 11.10 -14.27
N SER A 193 -7.40 10.87 -14.49
CA SER A 193 -8.43 11.84 -14.17
C SER A 193 -9.78 11.18 -13.90
N TRP A 194 -10.53 11.75 -12.95
CA TRP A 194 -11.97 11.56 -12.84
C TRP A 194 -12.64 12.53 -13.82
N ARG A 195 -13.33 11.98 -14.82
CA ARG A 195 -14.02 12.74 -15.87
C ARG A 195 -15.40 12.16 -16.07
N HIS A 196 -16.40 13.03 -16.08
CA HIS A 196 -17.76 12.62 -16.33
C HIS A 196 -17.95 12.26 -17.81
N HIS A 197 -18.85 11.33 -18.07
CA HIS A 197 -19.26 10.96 -19.41
C HIS A 197 -20.72 10.44 -19.37
N ASP A 198 -21.50 10.74 -20.41
CA ASP A 198 -22.92 10.34 -20.47
C ASP A 198 -23.10 8.82 -20.57
N ASP A 199 -22.20 8.14 -21.30
CA ASP A 199 -22.08 6.67 -21.30
C ASP A 199 -21.49 6.17 -19.97
N PRO A 200 -22.25 5.39 -19.17
CA PRO A 200 -21.79 4.85 -17.89
C PRO A 200 -20.52 3.99 -17.99
N LEU A 201 -20.26 3.34 -19.13
CA LEU A 201 -19.03 2.55 -19.32
C LEU A 201 -17.79 3.44 -19.45
N LEU A 202 -17.96 4.68 -19.92
CA LEU A 202 -16.89 5.64 -20.13
C LEU A 202 -16.76 6.65 -18.98
N ASP A 203 -17.77 6.77 -18.12
CA ASP A 203 -17.72 7.60 -16.92
C ASP A 203 -16.60 7.13 -15.98
N ARG A 204 -15.87 8.08 -15.41
CA ARG A 204 -14.76 7.85 -14.45
C ARG A 204 -14.99 8.55 -13.12
N THR A 205 -16.21 9.01 -12.82
CA THR A 205 -16.56 9.78 -11.60
C THR A 205 -17.39 8.94 -10.61
N GLY A 206 -16.94 7.71 -10.36
CA GLY A 206 -17.74 6.72 -9.65
C GLY A 206 -17.93 6.92 -8.14
N GLY A 207 -17.12 7.77 -7.51
CA GLY A 207 -17.11 7.97 -6.06
C GLY A 207 -16.52 6.79 -5.28
N CYS A 208 -16.50 6.87 -3.94
CA CYS A 208 -15.92 5.83 -3.08
C CYS A 208 -16.78 4.56 -3.01
N SER A 209 -16.30 3.53 -2.30
CA SER A 209 -16.97 2.21 -2.19
C SER A 209 -18.34 2.23 -1.51
N ASN A 210 -18.73 3.34 -0.87
CA ASN A 210 -20.11 3.57 -0.43
C ASN A 210 -21.09 3.62 -1.62
N ASN A 211 -20.62 4.07 -2.79
CA ASN A 211 -21.39 4.17 -4.03
C ASN A 211 -21.30 2.88 -4.84
N LYS A 212 -21.87 1.79 -4.31
CA LYS A 212 -21.70 0.42 -4.86
C LYS A 212 -22.00 0.28 -6.36
N LEU A 213 -22.95 1.06 -6.88
CA LEU A 213 -23.36 0.99 -8.29
C LEU A 213 -22.34 1.62 -9.24
N THR A 214 -21.64 2.67 -8.81
CA THR A 214 -20.77 3.49 -9.67
C THR A 214 -19.30 3.36 -9.31
N PHE A 215 -18.95 2.79 -8.15
CA PHE A 215 -17.57 2.68 -7.66
C PHE A 215 -16.60 2.08 -8.70
N LEU A 216 -17.02 1.05 -9.45
CA LEU A 216 -16.19 0.41 -10.46
C LEU A 216 -16.08 1.20 -11.78
N HIS A 217 -16.83 2.30 -11.92
CA HIS A 217 -16.67 3.23 -13.04
C HIS A 217 -15.36 4.01 -12.93
N ASN A 218 -14.84 4.26 -11.73
CA ASN A 218 -13.57 4.96 -11.53
C ASN A 218 -12.42 4.35 -12.35
N PRO A 219 -11.34 5.12 -12.62
CA PRO A 219 -10.14 4.58 -13.24
C PRO A 219 -9.63 3.36 -12.44
N GLN A 220 -9.05 2.38 -13.13
CA GLN A 220 -8.58 1.13 -12.51
C GLN A 220 -7.17 0.86 -12.99
N TYR A 221 -6.22 0.69 -12.07
CA TYR A 221 -4.81 0.45 -12.38
C TYR A 221 -4.39 -0.90 -11.85
N MET A 222 -3.99 -1.82 -12.73
CA MET A 222 -3.42 -3.08 -12.27
C MET A 222 -1.95 -2.92 -11.92
N PHE A 223 -1.45 -3.77 -11.03
CA PHE A 223 -0.02 -3.98 -10.81
C PHE A 223 0.22 -5.38 -10.22
N ASP A 224 1.44 -5.88 -10.38
CA ASP A 224 1.87 -7.20 -9.93
C ASP A 224 2.88 -7.08 -8.80
N VAL A 225 2.69 -7.88 -7.75
CA VAL A 225 3.67 -8.14 -6.70
C VAL A 225 4.32 -9.48 -7.02
N LYS A 226 5.62 -9.47 -7.27
CA LYS A 226 6.38 -10.64 -7.79
C LYS A 226 7.18 -11.38 -6.73
N LYS A 227 7.40 -10.76 -5.56
CA LYS A 227 8.04 -11.42 -4.42
C LYS A 227 6.98 -12.13 -3.56
N PRO A 228 7.32 -13.21 -2.85
CA PRO A 228 6.39 -13.90 -1.95
C PRO A 228 5.69 -12.96 -0.95
N LYS A 229 6.44 -11.97 -0.48
CA LYS A 229 5.97 -10.83 0.30
C LYS A 229 6.77 -9.60 -0.13
N ASP A 230 6.10 -8.51 -0.44
CA ASP A 230 6.71 -7.23 -0.81
C ASP A 230 6.06 -6.09 -0.05
N GLU A 231 6.87 -5.10 0.29
CA GLU A 231 6.41 -3.86 0.88
C GLU A 231 6.01 -2.91 -0.27
N VAL A 232 4.76 -2.46 -0.28
CA VAL A 232 4.22 -1.62 -1.35
C VAL A 232 3.85 -0.25 -0.80
N LEU A 233 4.32 0.79 -1.49
CA LEU A 233 3.93 2.17 -1.20
C LEU A 233 3.05 2.69 -2.34
N ILE A 234 1.91 3.29 -2.01
CA ILE A 234 0.99 3.87 -2.99
C ILE A 234 0.69 5.30 -2.57
N CYS A 235 0.88 6.24 -3.49
CA CYS A 235 0.58 7.65 -3.30
C CYS A 235 -0.38 8.11 -4.39
N LEU A 236 -1.51 8.69 -3.98
CA LEU A 236 -2.45 9.36 -4.87
C LEU A 236 -2.42 10.85 -4.57
N GLN A 237 -2.14 11.66 -5.58
CA GLN A 237 -2.06 13.12 -5.47
C GLN A 237 -2.98 13.77 -6.48
N GLN A 238 -3.91 14.62 -6.04
CA GLN A 238 -4.70 15.45 -6.93
C GLN A 238 -3.91 16.69 -7.37
N LYS A 239 -4.23 17.19 -8.56
CA LYS A 239 -3.62 18.42 -9.09
C LYS A 239 -3.93 19.60 -8.17
N ASP A 240 -2.92 20.43 -7.89
CA ASP A 240 -3.06 21.61 -7.04
C ASP A 240 -4.08 22.59 -7.64
N ARG A 241 -5.11 22.93 -6.85
CA ARG A 241 -6.20 23.85 -7.23
C ARG A 241 -6.08 25.21 -6.57
N ARG A 242 -5.02 25.47 -5.79
CA ARG A 242 -4.88 26.73 -5.03
C ARG A 242 -4.85 27.98 -5.91
N ALA A 243 -4.38 27.85 -7.16
CA ALA A 243 -4.40 28.95 -8.12
C ALA A 243 -5.83 29.45 -8.43
N THR A 244 -6.85 28.61 -8.28
CA THR A 244 -8.26 28.93 -8.53
C THR A 244 -9.09 29.07 -7.24
N LEU A 245 -8.44 29.24 -6.08
CA LEU A 245 -9.13 29.51 -4.79
C LEU A 245 -10.06 30.71 -4.88
N LYS A 246 -9.62 31.79 -5.53
CA LYS A 246 -10.41 33.03 -5.69
C LYS A 246 -11.69 32.85 -6.51
N GLU A 247 -11.79 31.76 -7.27
CA GLU A 247 -12.95 31.41 -8.08
C GLU A 247 -13.92 30.45 -7.35
N GLY A 248 -13.65 30.14 -6.08
CA GLY A 248 -14.43 29.15 -5.31
C GLY A 248 -14.19 27.70 -5.76
N ARG A 249 -13.17 27.44 -6.58
CA ARG A 249 -12.84 26.12 -7.16
C ARG A 249 -11.52 25.54 -6.65
N GLY A 250 -10.95 26.14 -5.60
CA GLY A 250 -9.61 25.82 -5.13
C GLY A 250 -9.53 24.82 -3.98
N GLU A 251 -10.66 24.35 -3.46
CA GLU A 251 -10.68 23.34 -2.41
C GLU A 251 -10.23 21.98 -2.94
N ASN A 252 -9.49 21.25 -2.11
CA ASN A 252 -9.13 19.86 -2.39
C ASN A 252 -10.39 18.99 -2.32
N LEU A 253 -10.53 18.08 -3.29
CA LEU A 253 -11.55 17.05 -3.19
C LEU A 253 -11.18 16.07 -2.07
N PRO A 254 -12.14 15.53 -1.30
CA PRO A 254 -11.89 14.37 -0.48
C PRO A 254 -11.55 13.18 -1.39
N ILE A 255 -10.30 12.72 -1.36
CA ILE A 255 -9.80 11.65 -2.24
C ILE A 255 -9.36 10.44 -1.43
N GLY A 256 -9.40 9.27 -2.06
CA GLY A 256 -8.93 8.02 -1.50
C GLY A 256 -8.70 6.97 -2.59
N PHE A 257 -8.29 5.77 -2.20
CA PHE A 257 -8.23 4.64 -3.11
C PHE A 257 -8.38 3.32 -2.37
N ASP A 258 -8.89 2.31 -3.08
CA ASP A 258 -8.98 0.94 -2.59
C ASP A 258 -8.09 0.00 -3.43
N VAL A 259 -7.44 -0.96 -2.76
CA VAL A 259 -6.59 -1.98 -3.37
C VAL A 259 -7.28 -3.34 -3.29
N HIS A 260 -7.46 -3.99 -4.44
CA HIS A 260 -8.16 -5.26 -4.54
C HIS A 260 -7.24 -6.35 -5.08
N ARG A 261 -7.28 -7.56 -4.48
CA ARG A 261 -6.63 -8.74 -5.04
C ARG A 261 -7.54 -9.33 -6.13
N VAL A 262 -6.97 -9.52 -7.32
CA VAL A 262 -7.71 -9.96 -8.51
C VAL A 262 -7.11 -11.24 -9.10
N GLU A 263 -7.68 -11.68 -10.20
CA GLU A 263 -7.24 -12.84 -10.97
C GLU A 263 -5.87 -12.59 -11.58
N LEU A 264 -5.01 -13.61 -11.53
CA LEU A 264 -3.61 -13.51 -11.97
C LEU A 264 -3.47 -13.19 -13.47
N ASN A 265 -4.49 -13.46 -14.27
CA ASN A 265 -4.54 -13.13 -15.69
C ASN A 265 -5.50 -11.98 -16.01
N ARG A 266 -5.98 -11.21 -15.03
CA ARG A 266 -6.86 -10.06 -15.31
C ARG A 266 -6.12 -9.02 -16.14
N ILE A 267 -6.70 -8.69 -17.29
CA ILE A 267 -6.22 -7.67 -18.23
C ILE A 267 -7.34 -6.70 -18.68
N TYR A 268 -8.57 -6.93 -18.23
CA TYR A 268 -9.74 -6.11 -18.48
C TYR A 268 -10.27 -5.53 -17.17
N ARG A 269 -11.04 -4.45 -17.26
CA ARG A 269 -11.67 -3.76 -16.12
C ARG A 269 -12.44 -4.75 -15.24
N MET A 270 -12.38 -4.52 -13.94
CA MET A 270 -13.25 -5.15 -12.96
C MET A 270 -14.66 -4.59 -13.08
N HIS A 271 -15.63 -5.50 -13.10
CA HIS A 271 -17.06 -5.16 -13.08
C HIS A 271 -17.81 -5.78 -11.91
N ALA A 272 -17.18 -6.72 -11.20
CA ALA A 272 -17.64 -7.23 -9.93
C ALA A 272 -16.66 -6.87 -8.79
N PRO A 273 -17.15 -6.58 -7.57
CA PRO A 273 -16.29 -6.38 -6.41
C PRO A 273 -15.39 -7.59 -6.16
N GLN A 274 -14.10 -7.33 -5.94
CA GLN A 274 -13.12 -8.36 -5.56
C GLN A 274 -12.73 -8.19 -4.09
N GLN A 275 -11.79 -9.02 -3.61
CA GLN A 275 -11.33 -8.93 -2.22
C GLN A 275 -10.53 -7.63 -2.02
N LYS A 276 -11.07 -6.69 -1.26
CA LYS A 276 -10.31 -5.53 -0.77
C LYS A 276 -9.24 -6.01 0.21
N VAL A 277 -7.98 -5.70 -0.08
CA VAL A 277 -6.83 -6.07 0.75
C VAL A 277 -6.17 -4.85 1.42
N GLY A 278 -6.56 -3.65 1.02
CA GLY A 278 -6.06 -2.40 1.59
C GLY A 278 -6.75 -1.20 0.95
N GLY A 279 -6.39 -0.01 1.41
CA GLY A 279 -6.87 1.27 0.89
C GLY A 279 -6.39 2.42 1.76
N SER A 280 -6.45 3.64 1.23
CA SER A 280 -6.18 4.83 2.03
C SER A 280 -7.41 5.25 2.84
N ILE A 281 -7.19 6.11 3.83
CA ILE A 281 -8.27 6.95 4.35
C ILE A 281 -8.75 7.94 3.28
N TYR A 282 -9.94 8.49 3.47
CA TYR A 282 -10.46 9.59 2.66
C TYR A 282 -10.29 10.90 3.42
N ILE A 283 -9.60 11.85 2.81
CA ILE A 283 -9.32 13.16 3.42
C ILE A 283 -9.29 14.23 2.34
N ASN A 284 -9.69 15.45 2.69
CA ASN A 284 -9.60 16.65 1.87
C ASN A 284 -8.16 17.20 1.79
N SER A 285 -7.20 16.32 1.51
CA SER A 285 -5.79 16.65 1.34
C SER A 285 -5.39 16.56 -0.13
N ARG A 286 -4.32 17.25 -0.53
CA ARG A 286 -3.79 17.17 -1.89
C ARG A 286 -3.22 15.78 -2.20
N SER A 287 -2.75 15.05 -1.18
CA SER A 287 -2.25 13.69 -1.33
C SER A 287 -2.69 12.77 -0.22
N VAL A 288 -2.90 11.49 -0.57
CA VAL A 288 -3.10 10.37 0.36
C VAL A 288 -2.06 9.29 0.09
N PHE A 289 -1.71 8.54 1.13
CA PHE A 289 -0.63 7.56 1.11
C PHE A 289 -1.05 6.26 1.79
N LEU A 290 -0.56 5.13 1.26
CA LEU A 290 -0.66 3.82 1.87
C LEU A 290 0.70 3.14 1.84
N ARG A 291 1.12 2.59 2.98
CA ARG A 291 2.20 1.61 3.09
C ARG A 291 1.60 0.31 3.58
N THR A 292 1.82 -0.77 2.83
CA THR A 292 1.25 -2.08 3.18
C THR A 292 2.13 -3.20 2.67
N ASP A 293 2.09 -4.33 3.36
CA ASP A 293 2.73 -5.56 2.89
C ASP A 293 1.74 -6.37 2.06
N LEU A 294 2.10 -6.69 0.82
CA LEU A 294 1.30 -7.53 -0.06
C LEU A 294 2.05 -8.84 -0.34
N THR A 295 1.28 -9.91 -0.58
CA THR A 295 1.83 -11.20 -1.01
C THR A 295 1.92 -11.24 -2.53
N GLU A 296 2.63 -12.24 -3.06
CA GLU A 296 2.69 -12.43 -4.50
C GLU A 296 1.29 -12.54 -5.13
N GLY A 297 1.07 -11.82 -6.22
CA GLY A 297 -0.20 -11.81 -6.94
C GLY A 297 -0.43 -10.55 -7.76
N ARG A 298 -1.63 -10.48 -8.35
CA ARG A 298 -2.11 -9.32 -9.12
C ARG A 298 -3.13 -8.52 -8.34
N TYR A 299 -3.01 -7.20 -8.43
CA TYR A 299 -3.83 -6.26 -7.69
C TYR A 299 -4.38 -5.18 -8.63
N VAL A 300 -5.49 -4.56 -8.22
CA VAL A 300 -6.07 -3.37 -8.87
C VAL A 300 -6.26 -2.27 -7.85
N ILE A 301 -5.73 -1.09 -8.16
CA ILE A 301 -5.93 0.16 -7.42
C ILE A 301 -7.07 0.92 -8.09
N ILE A 302 -8.06 1.33 -7.30
CA ILE A 302 -9.19 2.14 -7.75
C ILE A 302 -9.11 3.49 -7.04
N PRO A 303 -8.47 4.52 -7.64
CA PRO A 303 -8.47 5.87 -7.11
C PRO A 303 -9.82 6.56 -7.32
N THR A 304 -10.32 7.21 -6.28
CA THR A 304 -11.67 7.77 -6.24
C THR A 304 -11.68 9.13 -5.54
N THR A 305 -12.66 9.94 -5.90
CA THR A 305 -13.20 10.96 -5.01
C THR A 305 -14.15 10.30 -3.99
N PHE A 306 -14.43 10.96 -2.88
CA PHE A 306 -15.40 10.45 -1.90
C PHE A 306 -16.80 10.39 -2.50
N ASP A 307 -17.28 11.52 -3.00
CA ASP A 307 -18.57 11.64 -3.67
C ASP A 307 -18.45 11.35 -5.17
N PRO A 308 -19.49 10.75 -5.80
CA PRO A 308 -19.54 10.55 -7.24
C PRO A 308 -19.77 11.87 -7.99
N GLY A 309 -19.52 11.87 -9.30
CA GLY A 309 -19.73 13.03 -10.18
C GLY A 309 -18.68 14.13 -10.06
N LEU A 310 -17.70 13.99 -9.16
CA LEU A 310 -16.62 14.97 -8.99
C LEU A 310 -15.50 14.74 -10.00
N GLU A 311 -15.12 15.80 -10.71
CA GLU A 311 -14.06 15.76 -11.70
C GLU A 311 -12.72 16.25 -11.16
N GLY A 312 -11.62 15.71 -11.67
CA GLY A 312 -10.28 16.14 -11.29
C GLY A 312 -9.17 15.34 -11.95
N GLU A 313 -7.98 15.93 -12.00
CA GLU A 313 -6.77 15.25 -12.45
C GLU A 313 -5.95 14.77 -11.25
N PHE A 314 -5.29 13.62 -11.39
CA PHE A 314 -4.45 13.05 -10.35
C PHE A 314 -3.19 12.38 -10.90
N LEU A 315 -2.23 12.20 -10.00
CA LEU A 315 -1.01 11.42 -10.17
C LEU A 315 -1.04 10.25 -9.18
N LEU A 316 -0.97 9.03 -9.69
CA LEU A 316 -0.82 7.82 -8.91
C LEU A 316 0.62 7.33 -9.04
N ARG A 317 1.29 7.11 -7.91
CA ARG A 317 2.65 6.56 -7.83
C ARG A 317 2.63 5.27 -7.04
N VAL A 318 3.20 4.21 -7.58
CA VAL A 318 3.30 2.89 -6.95
C VAL A 318 4.77 2.51 -6.85
N PHE A 319 5.21 2.13 -5.66
CA PHE A 319 6.58 1.72 -5.38
C PHE A 319 6.62 0.29 -4.89
N THR A 320 7.43 -0.52 -5.55
CA THR A 320 7.66 -1.94 -5.26
C THR A 320 9.16 -2.24 -5.28
N ASP A 321 9.58 -3.41 -4.76
CA ASP A 321 11.00 -3.76 -4.77
C ASP A 321 11.53 -4.13 -6.17
N VAL A 322 10.63 -4.54 -7.07
CA VAL A 322 10.92 -4.95 -8.46
C VAL A 322 9.84 -4.39 -9.39
N PRO A 323 10.06 -4.33 -10.73
CA PRO A 323 9.10 -3.72 -11.64
C PRO A 323 7.72 -4.39 -11.54
N SER A 324 6.68 -3.59 -11.31
CA SER A 324 5.31 -4.06 -11.00
C SER A 324 4.39 -4.19 -12.22
N ASP A 325 4.87 -3.89 -13.43
CA ASP A 325 4.07 -3.90 -14.67
C ASP A 325 2.77 -3.08 -14.56
N CYS A 326 2.80 -2.00 -13.76
CA CYS A 326 1.62 -1.20 -13.46
C CYS A 326 1.10 -0.47 -14.71
N LYS A 327 -0.21 -0.56 -14.96
CA LYS A 327 -0.87 0.09 -16.10
C LYS A 327 -2.38 0.22 -15.88
N GLU A 328 -3.02 1.08 -16.67
CA GLU A 328 -4.47 1.26 -16.62
C GLU A 328 -5.24 0.15 -17.33
N LEU A 329 -6.35 -0.28 -16.71
CA LEU A 329 -7.37 -1.14 -17.28
C LEU A 329 -8.42 -0.29 -18.01
N THR A 330 -8.33 -0.24 -19.34
CA THR A 330 -9.22 0.57 -20.18
C THR A 330 -10.31 -0.25 -20.87
N LEU A 331 -10.02 -1.51 -21.21
CA LEU A 331 -10.93 -2.40 -21.93
C LEU A 331 -11.87 -3.13 -20.97
N HIS A 332 -13.17 -3.19 -21.30
CA HIS A 332 -14.20 -3.85 -20.49
C HIS A 332 -14.28 -5.37 -20.76
N GLU A 333 -13.92 -5.78 -21.96
CA GLU A 333 -13.95 -7.16 -22.46
C GLU A 333 -12.97 -7.33 -23.63
N PRO A 334 -12.71 -8.56 -24.11
CA PRO A 334 -11.85 -8.79 -25.27
C PRO A 334 -12.31 -7.98 -26.49
N PRO A 335 -11.41 -7.26 -27.19
CA PRO A 335 -11.83 -6.46 -28.33
C PRO A 335 -12.30 -7.36 -29.49
N HIS A 336 -13.33 -6.90 -30.21
CA HIS A 336 -13.67 -7.47 -31.51
C HIS A 336 -12.55 -7.16 -32.52
N THR A 337 -11.92 -8.20 -33.06
CA THR A 337 -10.87 -8.09 -34.08
C THR A 337 -11.34 -8.71 -35.39
N CYS A 338 -10.64 -8.46 -36.50
CA CYS A 338 -10.93 -9.10 -37.78
C CYS A 338 -10.87 -10.64 -37.72
N TRP A 339 -10.13 -11.21 -36.76
CA TRP A 339 -10.06 -12.65 -36.51
C TRP A 339 -11.24 -13.20 -35.69
N SER A 340 -12.04 -12.33 -35.05
CA SER A 340 -13.18 -12.78 -34.23
C SER A 340 -14.24 -13.52 -35.07
N GLY A 341 -14.40 -13.17 -36.35
CA GLY A 341 -15.28 -13.90 -37.27
C GLY A 341 -14.76 -15.27 -37.69
N LEU A 342 -13.44 -15.45 -37.78
CA LEU A 342 -12.80 -16.69 -38.22
C LEU A 342 -12.54 -17.67 -37.06
N CYS A 343 -12.12 -17.16 -35.90
CA CYS A 343 -11.73 -17.95 -34.74
C CYS A 343 -12.79 -17.99 -33.63
N GLY A 344 -13.95 -17.35 -33.86
CA GLY A 344 -15.02 -17.17 -32.87
C GLY A 344 -14.71 -16.08 -31.83
N TYR A 345 -15.76 -15.49 -31.26
CA TYR A 345 -15.72 -14.52 -30.16
C TYR A 345 -16.17 -15.17 -28.85
N PRO A 346 -15.66 -14.75 -27.67
CA PRO A 346 -16.16 -15.24 -26.40
C PRO A 346 -17.66 -15.00 -26.24
N SER A 347 -18.37 -16.01 -25.74
CA SER A 347 -19.81 -15.94 -25.43
C SER A 347 -20.09 -16.08 -23.94
N LEU A 348 -19.05 -16.39 -23.16
CA LEU A 348 -19.11 -16.58 -21.71
C LEU A 348 -17.86 -16.01 -21.06
N VAL A 349 -17.98 -15.58 -19.81
CA VAL A 349 -16.86 -15.31 -18.92
C VAL A 349 -16.99 -16.21 -17.69
N SER A 350 -15.89 -16.86 -17.28
CA SER A 350 -15.83 -17.69 -16.08
C SER A 350 -14.72 -17.22 -15.16
N GLN A 351 -15.06 -16.81 -13.93
CA GLN A 351 -14.11 -16.66 -12.84
C GLN A 351 -13.98 -18.00 -12.13
N VAL A 352 -12.75 -18.46 -11.91
CA VAL A 352 -12.44 -19.65 -11.14
C VAL A 352 -11.59 -19.24 -9.97
N HIS A 353 -12.02 -19.59 -8.76
CA HIS A 353 -11.29 -19.38 -7.52
C HIS A 353 -11.00 -20.73 -6.88
N VAL A 354 -9.75 -21.15 -6.92
CA VAL A 354 -9.27 -22.32 -6.19
C VAL A 354 -8.89 -21.85 -4.79
N VAL A 355 -9.69 -22.23 -3.80
CA VAL A 355 -9.55 -21.76 -2.42
C VAL A 355 -8.41 -22.50 -1.74
N GLN A 356 -8.53 -23.84 -1.70
CA GLN A 356 -7.58 -24.70 -1.02
C GLN A 356 -7.65 -26.13 -1.56
N ALA A 357 -6.62 -26.92 -1.26
CA ALA A 357 -6.70 -28.37 -1.30
C ALA A 357 -6.41 -28.95 0.09
N ASP A 358 -6.84 -30.17 0.33
CA ASP A 358 -6.64 -30.88 1.60
C ASP A 358 -6.33 -32.34 1.36
N GLY A 359 -5.46 -32.93 2.19
CA GLY A 359 -5.15 -34.37 2.15
C GLY A 359 -4.38 -34.83 0.90
N LEU A 360 -3.64 -33.93 0.24
CA LEU A 360 -2.84 -34.26 -0.96
C LEU A 360 -1.87 -35.42 -0.69
N ALA A 361 -1.51 -36.20 -1.71
CA ALA A 361 -0.47 -37.22 -1.57
C ALA A 361 0.88 -36.58 -1.19
N GLY A 362 1.57 -37.16 -0.20
CA GLY A 362 2.92 -36.75 0.19
C GLY A 362 3.95 -37.43 -0.72
N HIS A 363 4.70 -36.65 -1.49
CA HIS A 363 5.66 -37.14 -2.47
C HIS A 363 7.13 -36.84 -2.09
N ASP A 364 7.35 -35.98 -1.10
CA ASP A 364 8.69 -35.60 -0.66
C ASP A 364 9.21 -36.54 0.43
N SER A 365 10.53 -36.55 0.65
CA SER A 365 11.19 -37.44 1.63
C SER A 365 10.74 -37.23 3.08
N ASN A 366 10.14 -36.07 3.39
CA ASN A 366 9.57 -35.74 4.70
C ASN A 366 8.08 -36.13 4.82
N GLY A 367 7.49 -36.75 3.79
CA GLY A 367 6.07 -37.10 3.74
C GLY A 367 5.14 -35.92 3.42
N ALA A 368 5.68 -34.74 3.06
CA ALA A 368 4.93 -33.59 2.59
C ALA A 368 5.01 -33.47 1.05
N SER A 369 4.55 -32.33 0.53
CA SER A 369 4.63 -31.94 -0.88
C SER A 369 4.83 -30.41 -0.95
N ASP A 370 5.34 -29.91 -2.07
CA ASP A 370 5.39 -28.52 -2.49
C ASP A 370 4.31 -28.23 -3.57
N PRO A 371 3.01 -28.24 -3.23
CA PRO A 371 1.94 -28.17 -4.22
C PRO A 371 1.75 -26.79 -4.87
N TYR A 372 1.39 -26.79 -6.15
CA TYR A 372 0.87 -25.64 -6.89
C TYR A 372 -0.29 -26.06 -7.80
N VAL A 373 -1.14 -25.12 -8.18
CA VAL A 373 -2.32 -25.36 -9.03
C VAL A 373 -2.19 -24.67 -10.38
N ILE A 374 -2.62 -25.38 -11.43
CA ILE A 374 -2.78 -24.86 -12.79
C ILE A 374 -4.27 -24.89 -13.15
N ILE A 375 -4.87 -23.73 -13.41
CA ILE A 375 -6.21 -23.59 -13.94
C ILE A 375 -6.11 -23.46 -15.46
N ARG A 376 -6.65 -24.41 -16.23
CA ARG A 376 -6.63 -24.41 -17.69
C ARG A 376 -8.02 -24.25 -18.28
N CYS A 377 -8.14 -23.35 -19.25
CA CYS A 377 -9.35 -23.18 -20.03
C CYS A 377 -9.01 -22.77 -21.46
N GLU A 378 -9.48 -23.53 -22.45
CA GLU A 378 -9.34 -23.21 -23.89
C GLU A 378 -7.92 -22.85 -24.36
N GLY A 379 -6.90 -23.48 -23.78
CA GLY A 379 -5.49 -23.23 -24.11
C GLY A 379 -4.83 -22.10 -23.31
N GLN A 380 -5.62 -21.32 -22.57
CA GLN A 380 -5.11 -20.40 -21.56
C GLN A 380 -4.84 -21.14 -20.25
N LYS A 381 -3.86 -20.66 -19.48
CA LYS A 381 -3.53 -21.19 -18.16
C LYS A 381 -3.23 -20.09 -17.16
N VAL A 382 -3.59 -20.33 -15.91
CA VAL A 382 -3.18 -19.56 -14.73
C VAL A 382 -2.49 -20.52 -13.77
N CYS A 383 -1.31 -20.15 -13.28
CA CYS A 383 -0.55 -20.95 -12.31
C CYS A 383 -0.48 -20.21 -10.97
N SER A 384 -0.71 -20.91 -9.86
CA SER A 384 -0.44 -20.37 -8.54
C SER A 384 1.05 -20.34 -8.22
N VAL A 385 1.39 -19.71 -7.10
CA VAL A 385 2.66 -19.92 -6.42
C VAL A 385 2.76 -21.34 -5.88
N VAL A 386 4.00 -21.77 -5.60
CA VAL A 386 4.30 -23.04 -4.94
C VAL A 386 4.18 -22.87 -3.43
N HIS A 387 3.38 -23.72 -2.78
CA HIS A 387 3.26 -23.77 -1.33
C HIS A 387 4.20 -24.83 -0.79
N LYS A 388 5.12 -24.45 0.11
CA LYS A 388 6.17 -25.38 0.56
C LYS A 388 5.70 -26.30 1.67
N SER A 389 6.10 -27.57 1.58
CA SER A 389 6.04 -28.59 2.64
C SER A 389 4.67 -28.69 3.30
N THR A 390 3.62 -28.79 2.49
CA THR A 390 2.23 -28.90 2.95
C THR A 390 1.42 -29.87 2.10
N ARG A 391 0.47 -30.56 2.75
CA ARG A 391 -0.52 -31.42 2.09
C ARG A 391 -1.91 -30.77 2.04
N SER A 392 -2.04 -29.58 2.62
CA SER A 392 -3.29 -28.83 2.71
C SER A 392 -3.06 -27.35 2.37
N PRO A 393 -2.66 -27.04 1.12
CA PRO A 393 -2.34 -25.67 0.72
C PRO A 393 -3.58 -24.79 0.59
N ALA A 394 -3.52 -23.59 1.14
CA ALA A 394 -4.49 -22.52 0.89
C ALA A 394 -4.07 -21.69 -0.33
N PHE A 395 -4.40 -22.17 -1.54
CA PHE A 395 -3.99 -21.56 -2.80
C PHE A 395 -4.51 -20.13 -3.00
N ASN A 396 -5.78 -19.86 -2.61
CA ASN A 396 -6.47 -18.59 -2.84
C ASN A 396 -6.20 -17.97 -4.23
N THR A 397 -6.18 -18.82 -5.25
CA THR A 397 -5.75 -18.47 -6.60
C THR A 397 -6.96 -18.28 -7.49
N LYS A 398 -7.03 -17.13 -8.17
CA LYS A 398 -8.11 -16.81 -9.10
C LYS A 398 -7.63 -16.66 -10.53
N GLY A 399 -8.43 -17.14 -11.48
CA GLY A 399 -8.29 -16.94 -12.92
C GLY A 399 -9.61 -16.50 -13.54
N VAL A 400 -9.56 -15.60 -14.51
CA VAL A 400 -10.73 -15.19 -15.31
C VAL A 400 -10.55 -15.62 -16.76
N PHE A 401 -11.54 -16.28 -17.34
CA PHE A 401 -11.44 -16.84 -18.69
C PHE A 401 -12.62 -16.39 -19.54
N TYR A 402 -12.33 -15.77 -20.68
CA TYR A 402 -13.32 -15.42 -21.71
C TYR A 402 -13.39 -16.54 -22.73
N ARG A 403 -14.54 -17.21 -22.79
CA ARG A 403 -14.68 -18.55 -23.34
C ARG A 403 -15.57 -18.55 -24.58
N LYS A 404 -15.14 -19.29 -25.60
CA LYS A 404 -15.86 -19.43 -26.88
C LYS A 404 -16.76 -20.67 -26.91
N LYS A 405 -16.42 -21.71 -26.15
CA LYS A 405 -17.08 -23.02 -26.17
C LYS A 405 -17.55 -23.39 -24.77
N ALA A 406 -18.84 -23.19 -24.51
CA ALA A 406 -19.49 -23.51 -23.24
C ALA A 406 -19.28 -24.98 -22.81
N ASN A 407 -19.27 -25.90 -23.78
CA ASN A 407 -19.14 -27.34 -23.54
C ASN A 407 -17.71 -27.80 -23.22
N ARG A 408 -16.68 -26.96 -23.42
CA ARG A 408 -15.31 -27.32 -23.05
C ARG A 408 -15.11 -27.08 -21.58
N PRO A 409 -14.78 -28.09 -20.77
CA PRO A 409 -14.69 -27.89 -19.34
C PRO A 409 -13.41 -27.12 -18.95
N ILE A 410 -13.41 -26.61 -17.73
CA ILE A 410 -12.24 -26.02 -17.09
C ILE A 410 -11.52 -27.11 -16.32
N SER A 411 -10.22 -27.28 -16.59
CA SER A 411 -9.38 -28.23 -15.86
C SER A 411 -8.63 -27.51 -14.75
N ILE A 412 -8.61 -28.11 -13.56
CA ILE A 412 -7.83 -27.66 -12.42
C ILE A 412 -6.90 -28.80 -12.06
N GLU A 413 -5.61 -28.60 -12.29
CA GLU A 413 -4.57 -29.59 -12.11
C GLU A 413 -3.68 -29.19 -10.94
N ILE A 414 -3.39 -30.11 -10.04
CA ILE A 414 -2.48 -29.90 -8.92
C ILE A 414 -1.22 -30.73 -9.16
N TYR A 415 -0.07 -30.09 -8.97
CA TYR A 415 1.25 -30.70 -9.12
C TYR A 415 2.09 -30.46 -7.88
N ASN A 416 3.04 -31.34 -7.63
CA ASN A 416 4.13 -31.19 -6.68
C ASN A 416 5.34 -30.60 -7.43
N SER A 417 5.87 -29.48 -6.95
CA SER A 417 7.08 -28.87 -7.51
C SER A 417 8.32 -29.69 -7.11
N ASN A 418 9.06 -30.24 -8.08
CA ASN A 418 10.26 -31.04 -7.81
C ASN A 418 11.49 -30.45 -8.53
N MET A 419 12.71 -30.80 -8.10
CA MET A 419 13.94 -30.27 -8.73
C MET A 419 14.15 -30.66 -10.20
N LEU A 420 13.63 -31.81 -10.64
CA LEU A 420 13.81 -32.30 -12.01
C LEU A 420 12.53 -32.25 -12.83
N THR A 421 11.48 -32.90 -12.33
CA THR A 421 10.19 -33.01 -13.02
C THR A 421 9.06 -32.99 -12.01
N ASP A 422 8.15 -32.04 -12.16
CA ASP A 422 6.99 -31.91 -11.30
C ASP A 422 6.10 -33.15 -11.39
N SER A 423 5.66 -33.66 -10.24
CA SER A 423 4.80 -34.84 -10.18
C SER A 423 3.34 -34.42 -10.09
N PHE A 424 2.49 -35.07 -10.87
CA PHE A 424 1.05 -34.80 -10.86
C PHE A 424 0.40 -35.36 -9.59
N LEU A 425 -0.36 -34.52 -8.88
CA LEU A 425 -1.07 -34.90 -7.65
C LEU A 425 -2.56 -35.17 -7.89
N GLY A 426 -3.12 -34.66 -8.98
CA GLY A 426 -4.49 -34.93 -9.38
C GLY A 426 -5.14 -33.76 -10.10
N GLN A 427 -6.31 -34.01 -10.68
CA GLN A 427 -7.09 -32.97 -11.34
C GLN A 427 -8.59 -33.07 -11.03
N VAL A 428 -9.28 -31.96 -11.24
CA VAL A 428 -10.74 -31.93 -11.33
C VAL A 428 -11.15 -31.15 -12.57
N THR A 429 -12.29 -31.51 -13.13
CA THR A 429 -12.84 -30.91 -14.33
C THR A 429 -14.20 -30.32 -14.02
N LEU A 430 -14.41 -29.06 -14.38
CA LEU A 430 -15.65 -28.33 -14.09
C LEU A 430 -16.42 -28.04 -15.38
N ALA A 431 -17.70 -28.37 -15.37
CA ALA A 431 -18.64 -27.88 -16.36
C ALA A 431 -18.92 -26.38 -16.14
N ALA A 432 -19.21 -25.69 -17.24
CA ALA A 432 -19.53 -24.27 -17.28
C ALA A 432 -20.99 -23.98 -16.95
N GLU A 433 -21.43 -24.35 -15.75
CA GLU A 433 -22.78 -24.03 -15.33
C GLU A 433 -22.90 -22.50 -15.10
N GLN A 434 -23.96 -21.89 -15.63
CA GLN A 434 -24.22 -20.47 -15.38
C GLN A 434 -24.50 -20.22 -13.90
N GLY A 435 -24.07 -19.05 -13.42
CA GLY A 435 -24.18 -18.66 -12.02
C GLY A 435 -22.95 -19.04 -11.20
N ARG A 436 -23.08 -18.92 -9.88
CA ARG A 436 -22.02 -19.15 -8.92
C ARG A 436 -22.21 -20.49 -8.22
N VAL A 437 -21.18 -21.32 -8.25
CA VAL A 437 -21.17 -22.65 -7.68
C VAL A 437 -19.90 -22.85 -6.86
N GLN A 438 -20.05 -23.30 -5.61
CA GLN A 438 -18.94 -23.71 -4.76
C GLN A 438 -19.01 -25.23 -4.56
N LYS A 439 -17.90 -25.92 -4.81
CA LYS A 439 -17.81 -27.38 -4.75
C LYS A 439 -16.50 -27.79 -4.08
N THR A 440 -16.55 -28.89 -3.34
CA THR A 440 -15.37 -29.64 -2.91
C THR A 440 -15.37 -30.95 -3.66
N LEU A 441 -14.30 -31.24 -4.39
CA LEU A 441 -14.23 -32.37 -5.30
C LEU A 441 -13.01 -33.24 -4.97
N HIS A 442 -13.16 -34.55 -5.08
CA HIS A 442 -12.05 -35.49 -5.00
C HIS A 442 -11.16 -35.36 -6.24
N LEU A 443 -9.85 -35.39 -6.01
CA LEU A 443 -8.87 -35.38 -7.08
C LEU A 443 -8.92 -36.68 -7.87
N LYS A 444 -8.71 -36.59 -9.18
CA LYS A 444 -8.72 -37.74 -10.08
C LYS A 444 -7.44 -37.84 -10.89
N ASP A 445 -7.10 -39.04 -11.33
CA ASP A 445 -5.97 -39.27 -12.23
C ASP A 445 -6.25 -38.79 -13.68
N LYS A 446 -5.20 -38.72 -14.51
CA LYS A 446 -5.28 -38.42 -15.95
C LYS A 446 -5.85 -39.64 -16.71
N GLY A 447 -7.15 -39.88 -16.58
CA GLY A 447 -7.85 -40.91 -17.37
C GLY A 447 -9.32 -41.09 -17.01
N ASP A 448 -10.15 -41.39 -18.02
CA ASP A 448 -11.63 -41.48 -17.95
C ASP A 448 -12.17 -42.80 -17.32
N ARG A 449 -11.33 -43.55 -16.58
CA ARG A 449 -11.76 -44.81 -15.96
C ARG A 449 -12.58 -44.54 -14.70
N HIS A 450 -13.64 -45.30 -14.51
CA HIS A 450 -14.71 -45.06 -13.54
C HIS A 450 -14.33 -45.28 -12.06
N ASP A 451 -13.05 -45.38 -11.70
CA ASP A 451 -12.59 -45.62 -10.32
C ASP A 451 -11.12 -45.15 -10.13
N ASN A 452 -10.88 -43.84 -10.27
CA ASN A 452 -9.55 -43.20 -10.32
C ASN A 452 -9.37 -42.10 -9.25
N ASP A 453 -10.05 -42.22 -8.10
CA ASP A 453 -9.94 -41.22 -7.04
C ASP A 453 -8.53 -41.24 -6.43
N LEU A 454 -7.87 -40.08 -6.46
CA LEU A 454 -6.57 -39.84 -5.87
C LEU A 454 -6.72 -39.26 -4.45
N PRO A 455 -5.68 -39.39 -3.61
CA PRO A 455 -5.68 -38.78 -2.29
C PRO A 455 -5.85 -37.26 -2.36
N GLY A 456 -6.83 -36.78 -1.60
CA GLY A 456 -7.06 -35.37 -1.38
C GLY A 456 -8.29 -34.81 -2.09
N THR A 457 -8.68 -33.63 -1.65
CA THR A 457 -9.81 -32.88 -2.19
C THR A 457 -9.37 -31.47 -2.54
N VAL A 458 -10.10 -30.83 -3.45
CA VAL A 458 -9.93 -29.42 -3.80
C VAL A 458 -11.25 -28.69 -3.60
N THR A 459 -11.20 -27.58 -2.88
CA THR A 459 -12.33 -26.67 -2.66
C THR A 459 -12.18 -25.47 -3.57
N LEU A 460 -13.21 -25.21 -4.36
CA LEU A 460 -13.20 -24.16 -5.38
C LEU A 460 -14.58 -23.51 -5.52
N SER A 461 -14.59 -22.30 -6.07
CA SER A 461 -15.80 -21.67 -6.59
C SER A 461 -15.62 -21.24 -8.03
N ILE A 462 -16.63 -21.49 -8.85
CA ILE A 462 -16.73 -21.00 -10.22
C ILE A 462 -17.93 -20.08 -10.35
N GLU A 463 -17.74 -18.95 -11.02
CA GLU A 463 -18.82 -18.04 -11.41
C GLU A 463 -18.77 -17.87 -12.93
N THR A 464 -19.85 -18.23 -13.62
CA THR A 464 -19.94 -18.10 -15.08
C THR A 464 -21.13 -17.26 -15.50
N SER A 465 -20.90 -16.37 -16.45
CA SER A 465 -21.90 -15.47 -17.01
C SER A 465 -21.83 -15.41 -18.53
N SER A 466 -22.97 -15.20 -19.19
CA SER A 466 -23.04 -14.86 -20.62
C SER A 466 -22.84 -13.38 -20.90
N VAL A 467 -22.82 -12.54 -19.86
CA VAL A 467 -22.48 -11.12 -19.95
C VAL A 467 -21.00 -10.99 -19.63
N LEU A 468 -20.18 -10.71 -20.64
CA LEU A 468 -18.72 -10.69 -20.53
C LEU A 468 -18.19 -9.62 -19.56
N THR A 469 -19.00 -8.60 -19.29
CA THR A 469 -18.72 -7.49 -18.37
C THR A 469 -19.37 -7.66 -16.99
N SER A 470 -19.69 -8.89 -16.56
CA SER A 470 -20.28 -9.12 -15.23
C SER A 470 -19.28 -9.62 -14.18
N ILE A 471 -18.00 -9.78 -14.52
CA ILE A 471 -16.96 -10.42 -13.67
C ILE A 471 -15.74 -9.50 -13.46
#